data_AF-A0A9N8DRT8-F1
#
_entry.id   AF-A0A9N8DRT8-F1
#
_cell.length_a   1.000
_cell.length_b   1.000
_cell.length_c   1.000
_cell.angle_alpha   90.00
_cell.angle_beta   90.00
_cell.angle_gamma   90.00
#
_symmetry.space_group_name_H-M   'P 1'
#
loop_
_entity.id
_entity.type
_entity.pdbx_description
1 polymer ?
#
loop_
_entity_poly.entity_id
_entity_poly.type
_entity_poly.pdbx_seq_one_letter_code
_entity_poly.pdbx_strand_id
1 'polypeptide(L)'
;MSLASGCLLYLCVISNFWLCNALQSVHTSRRMGKPLMIPDHYKLFATKARDLSMVDIMEVKADEAPTTSANGANDSSSLGSTKHSIFLFSLPAWNLLETSTTTGTNNNSLGAHAALLVRRLWEWKDDVLGDGRDFFVPRPKTLGALNQILKQQIPHATECVVLSNCARFDVLVVVGKMDHGSSTEDGMLQRVQQPVAQALIQQYTHYKKETQKQKSNKFSLAALFEGPGGGGDQPDRLLLDPPCLRDSAHDSPATTITTADDDDCFLEIKTLTNNLQALQGPESIARYLCRVATGLQAQGRRPGRDVVFRPFSSRDAHVMLQLKRTADVASSNSRIKSLLDTALQAGKAARDPAKVPAILPLKKYGSGGSNSRYSLGDAPSELTEAAAKQAEELSIEPSVDKYVDKWAVLEVSEQIQAFRSAVQLATDEYLGVDLETSPEAKPIRAMMHPHVMNIRSGRPPDLDEILREIQALQ
;
A
#
# COMPACT_ATOMS: atom_id res chain seq x y z
N MET A 1 -20.15 32.14 -31.21
CA MET A 1 -20.14 30.96 -30.31
C MET A 1 -19.57 31.31 -28.92
N SER A 2 -20.17 32.24 -28.17
CA SER A 2 -19.68 32.60 -26.80
C SER A 2 -20.78 32.86 -25.76
N LEU A 3 -22.07 32.73 -26.12
CA LEU A 3 -23.18 32.87 -25.17
C LEU A 3 -23.78 31.52 -24.74
N ALA A 4 -23.56 30.45 -25.51
CA ALA A 4 -24.14 29.13 -25.22
C ALA A 4 -23.43 28.37 -24.08
N SER A 5 -22.13 28.62 -23.87
CA SER A 5 -21.35 27.92 -22.82
C SER A 5 -21.65 28.44 -21.40
N GLY A 6 -22.08 29.71 -21.28
CA GLY A 6 -22.42 30.31 -19.98
C GLY A 6 -23.77 29.83 -19.44
N CYS A 7 -24.76 29.63 -20.32
CA CYS A 7 -26.08 29.15 -19.93
C CYS A 7 -26.08 27.69 -19.45
N LEU A 8 -25.23 26.82 -20.01
CA LEU A 8 -25.10 25.42 -19.59
C LEU A 8 -24.51 25.28 -18.18
N LEU A 9 -23.48 26.06 -17.86
CA LEU A 9 -22.89 26.09 -16.50
C LEU A 9 -23.88 26.66 -15.47
N TYR A 10 -24.64 27.70 -15.82
CA TYR A 10 -25.63 28.29 -14.91
C TYR A 10 -26.80 27.34 -14.63
N LEU A 11 -27.27 26.58 -15.64
CA LEU A 11 -28.31 25.58 -15.47
C LEU A 11 -27.84 24.37 -14.64
N CYS A 12 -26.57 23.97 -14.77
CA CYS A 12 -25.98 22.87 -13.98
C CYS A 12 -25.82 23.24 -12.49
N VAL A 13 -25.48 24.50 -12.19
CA VAL A 13 -25.36 24.97 -10.80
C VAL A 13 -26.75 25.08 -10.15
N ILE A 14 -27.75 25.55 -10.89
CA ILE A 14 -29.13 25.61 -10.39
C ILE A 14 -29.68 24.19 -10.16
N SER A 15 -29.47 23.25 -11.09
CA SER A 15 -29.96 21.87 -10.91
C SER A 15 -29.35 21.18 -9.68
N ASN A 16 -28.06 21.39 -9.44
CA ASN A 16 -27.38 20.82 -8.27
C ASN A 16 -27.82 21.49 -6.95
N PHE A 17 -28.08 22.79 -6.95
CA PHE A 17 -28.58 23.50 -5.76
C PHE A 17 -29.99 23.02 -5.36
N TRP A 18 -30.88 22.81 -6.34
CA TRP A 18 -32.22 22.28 -6.08
C TRP A 18 -32.20 20.80 -5.68
N LEU A 19 -31.31 20.00 -6.25
CA LEU A 19 -31.15 18.59 -5.88
C LEU A 19 -30.64 18.44 -4.43
N CYS A 20 -29.66 19.25 -4.02
CA CYS A 20 -29.17 19.27 -2.64
C CYS A 20 -30.26 19.70 -1.64
N ASN A 21 -31.04 20.73 -1.94
CA ASN A 21 -32.15 21.16 -1.08
C ASN A 21 -33.28 20.12 -1.00
N ALA A 22 -33.60 19.44 -2.09
CA ALA A 22 -34.58 18.35 -2.10
C ALA A 22 -34.10 17.17 -1.25
N LEU A 23 -32.83 16.77 -1.36
CA LEU A 23 -32.24 15.70 -0.56
C LEU A 23 -32.17 16.06 0.93
N GLN A 24 -31.84 17.32 1.26
CA GLN A 24 -31.80 17.81 2.63
C GLN A 24 -33.20 17.87 3.27
N SER A 25 -34.24 18.20 2.49
CA SER A 25 -35.64 18.15 2.91
C SER A 25 -36.14 16.71 3.13
N VAL A 26 -35.75 15.76 2.29
CA VAL A 26 -36.07 14.33 2.47
C VAL A 26 -35.40 13.79 3.73
N HIS A 27 -34.16 14.21 4.00
CA HIS A 27 -33.41 13.76 5.17
C HIS A 27 -33.96 14.32 6.50
N THR A 28 -34.47 15.55 6.50
CA THR A 28 -35.13 16.15 7.67
C THR A 28 -36.53 15.58 7.90
N SER A 29 -37.30 15.32 6.85
CA SER A 29 -38.65 14.75 6.99
C SER A 29 -38.61 13.28 7.48
N ARG A 30 -37.61 12.49 7.05
CA ARG A 30 -37.37 11.13 7.60
C ARG A 30 -37.01 11.15 9.08
N ARG A 31 -36.28 12.18 9.54
CA ARG A 31 -35.89 12.30 10.96
C ARG A 31 -37.06 12.65 11.88
N MET A 32 -38.13 13.22 11.33
CA MET A 32 -39.32 13.64 12.09
C MET A 32 -40.53 12.70 11.96
N GLY A 33 -40.40 11.56 11.27
CA GLY A 33 -41.46 10.54 11.19
C GLY A 33 -42.77 11.01 10.55
N LYS A 34 -42.74 12.10 9.75
CA LYS A 34 -43.93 12.63 9.06
C LYS A 34 -44.01 12.13 7.62
N PRO A 35 -45.20 11.79 7.10
CA PRO A 35 -45.37 11.42 5.70
C PRO A 35 -45.00 12.60 4.78
N LEU A 36 -44.14 12.32 3.80
CA LEU A 36 -43.60 13.31 2.88
C LEU A 36 -44.68 13.70 1.85
N MET A 37 -45.26 14.89 1.98
CA MET A 37 -46.10 15.49 0.94
C MET A 37 -45.19 16.15 -0.10
N ILE A 38 -44.99 15.48 -1.24
CA ILE A 38 -44.26 16.05 -2.38
C ILE A 38 -45.24 16.91 -3.18
N PRO A 39 -45.00 18.24 -3.33
CA PRO A 39 -45.87 19.10 -4.13
C PRO A 39 -45.95 18.64 -5.59
N ASP A 40 -47.12 18.69 -6.22
CA ASP A 40 -47.37 18.09 -7.54
C ASP A 40 -46.49 18.67 -8.67
N HIS A 41 -45.93 19.86 -8.51
CA HIS A 41 -44.99 20.44 -9.49
C HIS A 41 -43.62 19.72 -9.55
N TYR A 42 -43.26 18.92 -8.54
CA TYR A 42 -42.04 18.10 -8.57
C TYR A 42 -42.22 16.78 -9.34
N LYS A 43 -43.44 16.29 -9.52
CA LYS A 43 -43.71 15.03 -10.25
C LYS A 43 -43.46 15.18 -11.75
N LEU A 44 -43.60 16.39 -12.29
CA LEU A 44 -43.36 16.72 -13.70
C LEU A 44 -41.86 16.76 -14.06
N PHE A 45 -40.98 17.01 -13.09
CA PHE A 45 -39.52 17.01 -13.29
C PHE A 45 -38.90 15.61 -13.25
N ALA A 46 -39.43 14.73 -12.40
CA ALA A 46 -38.94 13.35 -12.27
C ALA A 46 -39.22 12.49 -13.52
N THR A 47 -40.27 12.82 -14.28
CA THR A 47 -40.60 12.15 -15.55
C THR A 47 -39.70 12.63 -16.70
N LYS A 48 -39.30 13.91 -16.73
CA LYS A 48 -38.42 14.46 -17.78
C LYS A 48 -36.94 14.12 -17.61
N ALA A 49 -36.49 13.84 -16.38
CA ALA A 49 -35.11 13.41 -16.12
C ALA A 49 -34.81 11.98 -16.59
N ARG A 50 -35.85 11.15 -16.81
CA ARG A 50 -35.73 9.78 -17.34
C ARG A 50 -35.48 9.75 -18.85
N ASP A 51 -35.91 10.77 -19.58
CA ASP A 51 -35.80 10.83 -21.05
C ASP A 51 -34.47 11.46 -21.54
N LEU A 52 -33.64 12.00 -20.63
CA LEU A 52 -32.36 12.65 -20.97
C LEU A 52 -31.12 11.76 -20.73
N SER A 53 -31.28 10.52 -20.26
CA SER A 53 -30.15 9.61 -20.00
C SER A 53 -29.81 8.65 -21.14
N MET A 54 -30.34 8.88 -22.35
CA MET A 54 -29.96 8.17 -23.59
C MET A 54 -29.47 9.17 -24.64
N VAL A 55 -28.25 9.67 -24.50
CA VAL A 55 -27.48 10.25 -25.61
C VAL A 55 -26.02 9.83 -25.44
N ASP A 56 -25.49 9.22 -26.51
CA ASP A 56 -24.16 8.62 -26.63
C ASP A 56 -23.01 9.52 -26.14
N ILE A 57 -22.13 8.95 -25.31
CA ILE A 57 -20.82 9.52 -25.03
C ILE A 57 -19.89 9.02 -26.14
N MET A 58 -19.63 9.90 -27.10
CA MET A 58 -18.56 9.72 -28.09
C MET A 58 -17.21 9.68 -27.39
N GLU A 59 -16.55 8.53 -27.55
CA GLU A 59 -15.17 8.26 -27.16
C GLU A 59 -14.21 9.13 -28.01
N VAL A 60 -13.50 10.05 -27.37
CA VAL A 60 -12.42 10.82 -28.02
C VAL A 60 -11.17 9.94 -28.03
N LYS A 61 -10.92 9.29 -29.18
CA LYS A 61 -9.64 8.63 -29.48
C LYS A 61 -8.54 9.67 -29.60
N ALA A 62 -7.48 9.52 -28.81
CA ALA A 62 -6.21 10.19 -29.04
C ALA A 62 -5.47 9.44 -30.17
N ASP A 63 -4.96 10.19 -31.14
CA ASP A 63 -4.20 9.67 -32.28
C ASP A 63 -2.91 8.98 -31.81
N GLU A 64 -2.84 7.66 -32.01
CA GLU A 64 -1.61 6.88 -31.93
C GLU A 64 -0.82 7.01 -33.24
N ALA A 65 0.46 7.38 -33.14
CA ALA A 65 1.39 7.39 -34.26
C ALA A 65 1.73 5.95 -34.71
N PRO A 66 1.98 5.72 -36.01
CA PRO A 66 2.15 4.37 -36.56
C PRO A 66 3.48 3.76 -36.13
N THR A 67 3.42 2.73 -35.28
CA THR A 67 4.55 1.82 -35.04
C THR A 67 4.53 0.70 -36.08
N THR A 68 5.52 0.73 -36.97
CA THR A 68 5.79 -0.34 -37.93
C THR A 68 6.20 -1.61 -37.19
N SER A 69 5.33 -2.62 -37.15
CA SER A 69 5.62 -3.95 -36.64
C SER A 69 6.39 -4.77 -37.68
N ALA A 70 7.71 -4.90 -37.49
CA ALA A 70 8.50 -5.92 -38.16
C ALA A 70 8.44 -7.20 -37.31
N ASN A 71 7.68 -8.20 -37.77
CA ASN A 71 7.68 -9.55 -37.23
C ASN A 71 9.00 -10.24 -37.59
N GLY A 72 9.93 -10.29 -36.62
CA GLY A 72 11.13 -11.12 -36.66
C GLY A 72 11.27 -11.85 -35.33
N ALA A 73 10.74 -13.07 -35.27
CA ALA A 73 10.89 -13.95 -34.12
C ALA A 73 12.31 -14.53 -34.10
N ASN A 74 13.22 -13.82 -33.42
CA ASN A 74 14.42 -14.42 -32.85
C ASN A 74 14.29 -14.24 -31.33
N ASP A 75 14.03 -15.33 -30.62
CA ASP A 75 14.10 -15.43 -29.16
C ASP A 75 15.57 -15.34 -28.72
N SER A 76 16.22 -14.21 -28.99
CA SER A 76 17.46 -13.84 -28.31
C SER A 76 17.10 -13.56 -26.87
N SER A 77 17.68 -14.34 -25.96
CA SER A 77 17.63 -14.22 -24.50
C SER A 77 18.23 -12.88 -24.04
N SER A 78 17.60 -11.77 -24.40
CA SER A 78 17.96 -10.47 -23.85
C SER A 78 17.86 -10.61 -22.33
N LEU A 79 18.89 -10.15 -21.61
CA LEU A 79 18.81 -9.94 -20.16
C LEU A 79 17.70 -8.93 -19.92
N GLY A 80 16.47 -9.42 -19.88
CA GLY A 80 15.30 -8.56 -19.88
C GLY A 80 15.33 -7.81 -18.58
N SER A 81 15.49 -6.48 -18.68
CA SER A 81 15.47 -5.53 -17.59
C SER A 81 14.65 -6.05 -16.42
N THR A 82 15.30 -6.29 -15.27
CA THR A 82 14.64 -6.70 -14.02
C THR A 82 13.85 -5.53 -13.45
N LYS A 83 12.73 -5.22 -14.10
CA LYS A 83 11.81 -4.19 -13.64
C LYS A 83 11.17 -4.69 -12.36
N HIS A 84 11.35 -3.93 -11.29
CA HIS A 84 10.72 -4.24 -10.03
C HIS A 84 9.33 -3.62 -10.01
N SER A 85 8.37 -4.32 -9.40
CA SER A 85 7.04 -3.77 -9.16
C SER A 85 6.85 -3.60 -7.66
N ILE A 86 6.28 -2.46 -7.26
CA ILE A 86 5.94 -2.18 -5.86
C ILE A 86 4.42 -2.17 -5.69
N PHE A 87 3.98 -2.87 -4.65
CA PHE A 87 2.59 -2.99 -4.25
C PHE A 87 2.42 -2.57 -2.80
N LEU A 88 1.27 -1.98 -2.49
CA LEU A 88 0.82 -1.72 -1.14
C LEU A 88 -0.56 -2.32 -0.96
N PHE A 89 -0.70 -3.18 0.05
CA PHE A 89 -1.97 -3.80 0.43
C PHE A 89 -2.42 -3.28 1.78
N SER A 90 -3.55 -2.58 1.81
CA SER A 90 -4.15 -2.05 3.04
C SER A 90 -5.31 -2.92 3.49
N LEU A 91 -5.30 -3.31 4.76
CA LEU A 91 -6.46 -3.91 5.39
C LEU A 91 -7.55 -2.82 5.54
N PRO A 92 -8.75 -3.00 4.93
CA PRO A 92 -9.80 -2.01 5.05
C PRO A 92 -10.25 -1.93 6.50
N ALA A 93 -10.94 -0.86 6.86
CA ALA A 93 -11.61 -0.87 8.15
C ALA A 93 -12.86 -1.73 8.12
N TRP A 94 -13.06 -2.43 9.22
CA TRP A 94 -14.19 -3.33 9.41
C TRP A 94 -15.55 -2.63 9.25
N ASN A 95 -15.66 -1.34 9.61
CA ASN A 95 -16.92 -0.60 9.50
C ASN A 95 -17.32 -0.24 8.06
N LEU A 96 -16.40 -0.27 7.08
CA LEU A 96 -16.76 -0.13 5.67
C LEU A 96 -17.66 -1.26 5.20
N LEU A 97 -17.33 -2.46 5.63
CA LEU A 97 -17.95 -3.69 5.16
C LEU A 97 -19.37 -3.84 5.72
N GLU A 98 -19.64 -3.30 6.92
CA GLU A 98 -20.97 -3.31 7.51
C GLU A 98 -21.96 -2.42 6.74
N THR A 99 -21.53 -1.22 6.31
CA THR A 99 -22.43 -0.26 5.62
C THR A 99 -22.90 -0.72 4.25
N SER A 100 -22.15 -1.62 3.61
CA SER A 100 -22.49 -2.15 2.27
C SER A 100 -23.64 -3.18 2.30
N THR A 101 -24.00 -3.70 3.48
CA THR A 101 -24.99 -4.78 3.62
C THR A 101 -26.44 -4.30 3.77
N THR A 102 -26.66 -3.00 3.95
CA THR A 102 -28.01 -2.49 4.31
C THR A 102 -28.93 -2.27 3.09
N THR A 103 -28.42 -2.37 1.86
CA THR A 103 -29.20 -2.18 0.62
C THR A 103 -29.58 -3.53 -0.02
N GLY A 104 -30.56 -4.18 0.62
CA GLY A 104 -31.39 -5.31 0.18
C GLY A 104 -31.04 -6.08 -1.10
N THR A 105 -30.44 -7.26 -0.94
CA THR A 105 -30.59 -8.46 -1.79
C THR A 105 -29.99 -9.67 -1.03
N ASN A 106 -30.34 -10.91 -1.39
CA ASN A 106 -30.03 -12.15 -0.66
C ASN A 106 -28.53 -12.51 -0.49
N ASN A 107 -27.59 -11.62 -0.83
CA ASN A 107 -26.14 -11.84 -0.74
C ASN A 107 -25.52 -11.33 0.58
N ASN A 108 -26.34 -11.03 1.58
CA ASN A 108 -25.91 -10.42 2.85
C ASN A 108 -24.95 -11.29 3.69
N SER A 109 -24.96 -12.61 3.51
CA SER A 109 -24.10 -13.52 4.32
C SER A 109 -22.62 -13.33 4.03
N LEU A 110 -22.22 -13.14 2.77
CA LEU A 110 -20.82 -13.01 2.38
C LEU A 110 -20.21 -11.69 2.88
N GLY A 111 -20.98 -10.60 2.80
CA GLY A 111 -20.55 -9.29 3.32
C GLY A 111 -20.36 -9.29 4.83
N ALA A 112 -21.28 -9.93 5.58
CA ALA A 112 -21.15 -10.08 7.02
C ALA A 112 -19.94 -10.93 7.41
N HIS A 113 -19.66 -12.01 6.67
CA HIS A 113 -18.49 -12.85 6.88
C HIS A 113 -17.19 -12.07 6.65
N ALA A 114 -17.09 -11.31 5.55
CA ALA A 114 -15.94 -10.46 5.26
C ALA A 114 -15.70 -9.41 6.35
N ALA A 115 -16.75 -8.74 6.83
CA ALA A 115 -16.67 -7.75 7.90
C ALA A 115 -16.13 -8.36 9.21
N LEU A 116 -16.65 -9.54 9.58
CA LEU A 116 -16.18 -10.29 10.75
C LEU A 116 -14.72 -10.73 10.63
N LEU A 117 -14.32 -11.21 9.45
CA LEU A 117 -12.94 -11.63 9.18
C LEU A 117 -11.96 -10.46 9.33
N VAL A 118 -12.25 -9.33 8.67
CA VAL A 118 -11.43 -8.11 8.76
C VAL A 118 -11.37 -7.59 10.20
N ARG A 119 -12.49 -7.60 10.93
CA ARG A 119 -12.51 -7.23 12.34
C ARG A 119 -11.59 -8.11 13.19
N ARG A 120 -11.63 -9.44 13.00
CA ARG A 120 -10.76 -10.38 13.71
C ARG A 120 -9.28 -10.17 13.39
N LEU A 121 -8.94 -9.82 12.15
CA LEU A 121 -7.57 -9.46 11.76
C LEU A 121 -7.11 -8.16 12.43
N TRP A 122 -7.99 -7.17 12.58
CA TRP A 122 -7.69 -5.97 13.36
C TRP A 122 -7.46 -6.28 14.85
N GLU A 123 -8.28 -7.14 15.45
CA GLU A 123 -8.12 -7.59 16.83
C GLU A 123 -6.77 -8.32 16.99
N TRP A 124 -6.44 -9.24 16.08
CA TRP A 124 -5.13 -9.90 16.04
C TRP A 124 -3.96 -8.91 15.90
N LYS A 125 -4.08 -7.94 15.00
CA LYS A 125 -3.07 -6.88 14.81
C LYS A 125 -2.86 -6.09 16.10
N ASP A 126 -3.95 -5.68 16.75
CA ASP A 126 -3.91 -4.90 17.99
C ASP A 126 -3.28 -5.71 19.14
N ASP A 127 -3.59 -7.02 19.24
CA ASP A 127 -3.05 -7.92 20.27
C ASP A 127 -1.56 -8.24 20.04
N VAL A 128 -1.15 -8.54 18.80
CA VAL A 128 0.19 -9.06 18.47
C VAL A 128 1.18 -7.94 18.15
N LEU A 129 0.78 -6.97 17.32
CA LEU A 129 1.65 -5.88 16.89
C LEU A 129 1.48 -4.62 17.74
N GLY A 130 0.35 -4.51 18.43
CA GLY A 130 -0.05 -3.38 19.25
C GLY A 130 -1.14 -2.50 18.60
N ASP A 131 -1.94 -1.87 19.45
CA ASP A 131 -3.08 -1.02 19.06
C ASP A 131 -2.69 0.42 18.66
N GLY A 132 -1.41 0.76 18.78
CA GLY A 132 -0.82 2.06 18.44
C GLY A 132 -1.19 3.19 19.39
N ARG A 133 -1.85 2.91 20.54
CA ARG A 133 -2.07 3.89 21.62
C ARG A 133 -0.83 4.02 22.48
N ASP A 134 -0.12 2.93 22.70
CA ASP A 134 1.15 2.95 23.39
C ASP A 134 2.21 3.60 22.51
N PHE A 135 2.95 4.54 23.11
CA PHE A 135 4.08 5.22 22.47
C PHE A 135 5.16 4.27 21.98
N PHE A 136 5.09 2.94 22.19
CA PHE A 136 6.11 1.94 21.85
C PHE A 136 5.68 0.95 20.75
N VAL A 137 4.54 1.17 20.10
CA VAL A 137 4.00 0.31 19.04
C VAL A 137 4.35 0.87 17.66
N PRO A 138 4.76 0.05 16.66
CA PRO A 138 4.79 -1.42 16.67
C PRO A 138 5.98 -2.03 17.43
N ARG A 139 5.78 -3.22 18.02
CA ARG A 139 6.84 -4.04 18.63
C ARG A 139 7.88 -4.42 17.56
N PRO A 140 9.10 -3.84 17.54
CA PRO A 140 10.00 -3.94 16.39
C PRO A 140 10.41 -5.37 16.04
N LYS A 141 10.64 -6.22 17.06
CA LYS A 141 11.01 -7.63 16.88
C LYS A 141 9.89 -8.42 16.20
N THR A 142 8.67 -8.31 16.72
CA THR A 142 7.48 -8.97 16.15
C THR A 142 7.20 -8.49 14.73
N LEU A 143 7.35 -7.18 14.48
CA LEU A 143 7.19 -6.62 13.15
C LEU A 143 8.25 -7.17 12.17
N GLY A 144 9.51 -7.24 12.60
CA GLY A 144 10.60 -7.83 11.81
C GLY A 144 10.35 -9.30 11.45
N ALA A 145 9.85 -10.09 12.40
CA ALA A 145 9.46 -11.49 12.15
C ALA A 145 8.31 -11.59 11.13
N LEU A 146 7.27 -10.76 11.26
CA LEU A 146 6.17 -10.74 10.30
C LEU A 146 6.64 -10.33 8.89
N ASN A 147 7.52 -9.33 8.77
CA ASN A 147 8.12 -8.92 7.50
C ASN A 147 8.87 -10.10 6.84
N GLN A 148 9.62 -10.88 7.62
CA GLN A 148 10.36 -12.03 7.13
C GLN A 148 9.43 -13.15 6.66
N ILE A 149 8.38 -13.46 7.43
CA ILE A 149 7.37 -14.48 7.06
C ILE A 149 6.68 -14.08 5.75
N LEU A 150 6.21 -12.83 5.64
CA LEU A 150 5.57 -12.34 4.43
C LEU A 150 6.53 -12.40 3.23
N LYS A 151 7.77 -11.94 3.40
CA LYS A 151 8.78 -12.00 2.33
C LYS A 151 9.04 -13.43 1.85
N GLN A 152 9.07 -14.41 2.76
CA GLN A 152 9.29 -15.82 2.41
C GLN A 152 8.11 -16.45 1.68
N GLN A 153 6.88 -16.02 1.99
CA GLN A 153 5.67 -16.61 1.41
C GLN A 153 5.23 -15.97 0.09
N ILE A 154 5.61 -14.73 -0.16
CA ILE A 154 5.23 -14.02 -1.37
C ILE A 154 6.23 -14.36 -2.49
N PRO A 155 5.79 -14.96 -3.60
CA PRO A 155 6.69 -15.32 -4.70
C PRO A 155 7.42 -14.10 -5.25
N HIS A 156 8.73 -14.25 -5.45
CA HIS A 156 9.63 -13.22 -6.01
C HIS A 156 9.70 -11.92 -5.18
N ALA A 157 9.25 -11.89 -3.92
CA ALA A 157 9.38 -10.72 -3.07
C ALA A 157 10.84 -10.46 -2.70
N THR A 158 11.38 -9.34 -3.17
CA THR A 158 12.74 -8.89 -2.85
C THR A 158 12.75 -8.07 -1.55
N GLU A 159 11.68 -7.34 -1.27
CA GLU A 159 11.49 -6.55 -0.05
C GLU A 159 10.06 -6.68 0.45
N CYS A 160 9.88 -6.73 1.77
CA CYS A 160 8.56 -6.67 2.40
C CYS A 160 8.64 -5.92 3.73
N VAL A 161 7.72 -4.99 3.96
CA VAL A 161 7.62 -4.21 5.20
C VAL A 161 6.16 -4.00 5.55
N VAL A 162 5.82 -4.25 6.81
CA VAL A 162 4.51 -3.98 7.38
C VAL A 162 4.52 -2.64 8.11
N LEU A 163 3.60 -1.75 7.72
CA LEU A 163 3.27 -0.54 8.44
C LEU A 163 2.04 -0.81 9.31
N SER A 164 2.26 -0.96 10.62
CA SER A 164 1.20 -1.17 11.61
C SER A 164 1.11 0.02 12.56
N ASN A 165 -0.05 0.68 12.58
CA ASN A 165 -0.33 1.76 13.53
C ASN A 165 -1.77 1.67 14.05
N CYS A 166 -2.22 2.68 14.81
CA CYS A 166 -3.55 2.68 15.44
C CYS A 166 -4.74 2.77 14.46
N ALA A 167 -4.48 3.14 13.21
CA ALA A 167 -5.51 3.35 12.20
C ALA A 167 -5.24 2.60 10.88
N ARG A 168 -4.08 1.98 10.73
CA ARG A 168 -3.60 1.35 9.48
C ARG A 168 -2.89 0.04 9.72
N PHE A 169 -3.03 -0.83 8.75
CA PHE A 169 -2.28 -2.07 8.61
C PHE A 169 -2.01 -2.25 7.12
N ASP A 170 -0.85 -1.74 6.69
CA ASP A 170 -0.45 -1.71 5.29
C ASP A 170 0.75 -2.65 5.10
N VAL A 171 0.73 -3.48 4.06
CA VAL A 171 1.81 -4.38 3.67
C VAL A 171 2.43 -3.86 2.39
N LEU A 172 3.68 -3.39 2.46
CA LEU A 172 4.46 -2.99 1.29
C LEU A 172 5.29 -4.17 0.80
N VAL A 173 5.24 -4.41 -0.50
CA VAL A 173 5.95 -5.51 -1.15
C VAL A 173 6.63 -4.99 -2.41
N VAL A 174 7.93 -5.26 -2.55
CA VAL A 174 8.65 -5.12 -3.82
C VAL A 174 8.86 -6.51 -4.39
N VAL A 175 8.42 -6.71 -5.62
CA VAL A 175 8.49 -7.98 -6.34
C VAL A 175 9.43 -7.82 -7.52
N GLY A 176 10.35 -8.76 -7.67
CA GLY A 176 11.24 -8.83 -8.82
C GLY A 176 10.51 -9.26 -10.10
N LYS A 177 11.29 -9.47 -11.16
CA LYS A 177 10.77 -9.98 -12.43
C LYS A 177 10.20 -11.40 -12.25
N MET A 178 9.01 -11.63 -12.80
CA MET A 178 8.44 -12.98 -12.92
C MET A 178 8.72 -13.51 -14.33
N ASP A 179 9.28 -14.72 -14.46
CA ASP A 179 9.73 -15.30 -15.74
C ASP A 179 8.59 -15.87 -16.60
N HIS A 180 7.39 -15.30 -16.55
CA HIS A 180 6.22 -15.90 -17.19
C HIS A 180 5.61 -14.99 -18.25
N GLY A 181 5.46 -15.57 -19.45
CA GLY A 181 4.99 -14.91 -20.66
C GLY A 181 3.72 -14.09 -20.44
N SER A 182 3.76 -12.86 -20.97
CA SER A 182 2.62 -11.95 -21.16
C SER A 182 1.58 -11.89 -20.03
N SER A 183 1.96 -11.94 -18.75
CA SER A 183 1.00 -11.66 -17.70
C SER A 183 0.65 -10.18 -17.72
N THR A 184 -0.64 -9.87 -17.85
CA THR A 184 -1.17 -8.51 -17.65
C THR A 184 -0.82 -8.01 -16.26
N GLU A 185 -0.73 -6.69 -16.08
CA GLU A 185 -0.44 -6.07 -14.78
C GLU A 185 -1.44 -6.53 -13.69
N ASP A 186 -2.71 -6.69 -14.05
CA ASP A 186 -3.76 -7.23 -13.17
C ASP A 186 -3.46 -8.66 -12.69
N GLY A 187 -2.91 -9.50 -13.57
CA GLY A 187 -2.51 -10.86 -13.23
C GLY A 187 -1.37 -10.87 -12.21
N MET A 188 -0.44 -9.92 -12.30
CA MET A 188 0.63 -9.77 -11.32
C MET A 188 0.07 -9.32 -9.96
N LEU A 189 -0.83 -8.34 -9.95
CA LEU A 189 -1.46 -7.87 -8.72
C LEU A 189 -2.13 -9.02 -7.96
N GLN A 190 -2.94 -9.82 -8.64
CA GLN A 190 -3.65 -10.95 -8.02
C GLN A 190 -2.67 -12.02 -7.48
N ARG A 191 -1.58 -12.30 -8.21
CA ARG A 191 -0.52 -13.23 -7.80
C ARG A 191 0.23 -12.80 -6.55
N VAL A 192 0.28 -11.50 -6.25
CA VAL A 192 0.92 -10.98 -5.03
C VAL A 192 -0.10 -10.84 -3.90
N GLN A 193 -1.31 -10.39 -4.22
CA GLN A 193 -2.38 -10.14 -3.25
C GLN A 193 -2.85 -11.42 -2.55
N GLN A 194 -2.99 -12.53 -3.28
CA GLN A 194 -3.44 -13.80 -2.71
C GLN A 194 -2.44 -14.37 -1.69
N PRO A 195 -1.12 -14.46 -1.96
CA PRO A 195 -0.13 -14.85 -0.95
C PRO A 195 -0.09 -13.93 0.27
N VAL A 196 -0.26 -12.61 0.10
CA VAL A 196 -0.37 -11.68 1.24
C VAL A 196 -1.57 -12.04 2.11
N ALA A 197 -2.75 -12.24 1.51
CA ALA A 197 -3.95 -12.64 2.24
C ALA A 197 -3.75 -14.00 2.94
N GLN A 198 -3.20 -14.99 2.24
CA GLN A 198 -2.88 -16.31 2.77
C GLN A 198 -1.96 -16.23 4.00
N ALA A 199 -0.89 -15.44 3.91
CA ALA A 199 0.04 -15.24 5.01
C ALA A 199 -0.65 -14.67 6.25
N LEU A 200 -1.48 -13.64 6.08
CA LEU A 200 -2.22 -13.02 7.17
C LEU A 200 -3.22 -13.98 7.82
N ILE A 201 -3.96 -14.77 7.03
CA ILE A 201 -4.90 -15.78 7.54
C ILE A 201 -4.18 -16.90 8.28
N GLN A 202 -3.02 -17.34 7.79
CA GLN A 202 -2.20 -18.34 8.48
C GLN A 202 -1.73 -17.83 9.84
N GLN A 203 -1.22 -16.60 9.90
CA GLN A 203 -0.77 -16.00 11.17
C GLN A 203 -1.92 -15.79 12.15
N TYR A 204 -3.10 -15.36 11.66
CA TYR A 204 -4.31 -15.26 12.47
C TYR A 204 -4.77 -16.62 13.01
N THR A 205 -4.75 -17.66 12.17
CA THR A 205 -5.16 -19.02 12.56
C THR A 205 -4.20 -19.59 13.60
N HIS A 206 -2.90 -19.37 13.44
CA HIS A 206 -1.88 -19.73 14.42
C HIS A 206 -2.14 -19.05 15.76
N TYR A 207 -2.34 -17.73 15.75
CA TYR A 207 -2.70 -16.94 16.93
C TYR A 207 -3.92 -17.49 17.67
N LYS A 208 -4.97 -17.84 16.92
CA LYS A 208 -6.22 -18.40 17.47
C LYS A 208 -5.97 -19.73 18.17
N LYS A 209 -5.19 -20.64 17.55
CA LYS A 209 -4.83 -21.95 18.13
C LYS A 209 -4.03 -21.80 19.42
N GLU A 210 -3.02 -20.94 19.44
CA GLU A 210 -2.21 -20.69 20.63
C GLU A 210 -3.02 -20.02 21.75
N THR A 211 -3.86 -19.04 21.42
CA THR A 211 -4.75 -18.41 22.40
C THR A 211 -5.75 -19.41 23.00
N GLN A 212 -6.26 -20.34 22.19
CA GLN A 212 -7.17 -21.39 22.65
C GLN A 212 -6.45 -22.40 23.56
N LYS A 213 -5.23 -22.82 23.19
CA LYS A 213 -4.38 -23.69 24.01
C LYS A 213 -4.01 -23.04 25.35
N GLN A 214 -3.70 -21.75 25.34
CA GLN A 214 -3.46 -20.99 26.57
C GLN A 214 -4.73 -20.92 27.43
N LYS A 215 -5.90 -20.72 26.84
CA LYS A 215 -7.17 -20.72 27.58
C LYS A 215 -7.49 -22.09 28.19
N SER A 216 -7.24 -23.19 27.48
CA SER A 216 -7.39 -24.54 28.05
C SER A 216 -6.36 -24.81 29.16
N ASN A 217 -5.13 -24.31 28.99
CA ASN A 217 -4.06 -24.49 29.98
C ASN A 217 -4.20 -23.59 31.21
N LYS A 218 -4.88 -22.44 31.12
CA LYS A 218 -5.16 -21.58 32.28
C LYS A 218 -6.10 -22.22 33.31
N PHE A 219 -6.84 -23.27 32.91
CA PHE A 219 -7.56 -24.11 33.85
C PHE A 219 -6.68 -25.22 34.47
N SER A 220 -5.42 -25.35 34.04
CA SER A 220 -4.43 -26.17 34.71
C SER A 220 -3.89 -25.44 35.94
N LEU A 221 -4.06 -26.04 37.11
CA LEU A 221 -3.62 -25.53 38.42
C LEU A 221 -2.14 -25.10 38.47
N ALA A 222 -1.29 -25.57 37.55
CA ALA A 222 0.11 -25.19 37.46
C ALA A 222 0.34 -23.69 37.19
N ALA A 223 -0.54 -23.03 36.42
CA ALA A 223 -0.43 -21.59 36.12
C ALA A 223 -0.75 -20.68 37.32
N LEU A 224 -1.35 -21.23 38.39
CA LEU A 224 -1.66 -20.53 39.63
C LEU A 224 -0.46 -20.48 40.59
N PHE A 225 0.55 -21.35 40.39
CA PHE A 225 1.76 -21.41 41.22
C PHE A 225 2.96 -20.68 40.62
N GLU A 226 2.90 -20.24 39.36
CA GLU A 226 3.85 -19.29 38.79
C GLU A 226 3.50 -17.88 39.28
N GLY A 227 4.04 -17.55 40.46
CA GLY A 227 3.64 -16.38 41.23
C GLY A 227 3.85 -15.01 40.54
N PRO A 228 3.11 -13.97 40.97
CA PRO A 228 3.09 -12.63 40.38
C PRO A 228 4.39 -11.80 40.56
N GLY A 229 5.49 -12.43 41.01
CA GLY A 229 6.76 -11.77 41.31
C GLY A 229 7.85 -11.89 40.24
N GLY A 230 7.64 -12.69 39.18
CA GLY A 230 8.60 -12.85 38.09
C GLY A 230 8.49 -11.72 37.06
N GLY A 231 8.94 -10.51 37.39
CA GLY A 231 9.02 -9.36 36.48
C GLY A 231 10.03 -9.49 35.33
N GLY A 232 10.31 -10.71 34.85
CA GLY A 232 11.17 -10.97 33.72
C GLY A 232 10.32 -11.10 32.46
N ASP A 233 10.46 -10.14 31.54
CA ASP A 233 10.14 -10.24 30.11
C ASP A 233 9.21 -11.40 29.77
N GLN A 234 7.90 -11.15 29.89
CA GLN A 234 6.85 -12.00 29.35
C GLN A 234 7.33 -12.50 27.97
N PRO A 235 7.28 -13.81 27.66
CA PRO A 235 7.95 -14.35 26.47
C PRO A 235 7.27 -13.80 25.21
N ASP A 236 7.76 -12.64 24.76
CA ASP A 236 7.48 -11.94 23.51
C ASP A 236 7.88 -12.78 22.28
N ARG A 237 8.19 -14.07 22.48
CA ARG A 237 9.02 -14.90 21.60
C ARG A 237 8.26 -15.91 20.75
N LEU A 238 6.96 -16.15 20.93
CA LEU A 238 6.33 -17.35 20.35
C LEU A 238 4.92 -17.16 19.73
N LEU A 239 4.57 -15.97 19.24
CA LEU A 239 3.27 -15.79 18.58
C LEU A 239 3.33 -15.79 17.05
N LEU A 240 4.51 -15.52 16.49
CA LEU A 240 4.78 -15.65 15.07
C LEU A 240 5.75 -16.81 14.90
N ASP A 241 5.21 -18.01 14.71
CA ASP A 241 6.03 -19.12 14.23
C ASP A 241 6.07 -19.04 12.70
N PRO A 242 7.25 -19.19 12.07
CA PRO A 242 7.29 -19.45 10.66
C PRO A 242 6.47 -20.73 10.44
N PRO A 243 5.44 -20.72 9.57
CA PRO A 243 4.79 -21.97 9.25
C PRO A 243 5.89 -22.91 8.78
N CYS A 244 5.93 -24.13 9.32
CA CYS A 244 6.81 -25.16 8.80
C CYS A 244 6.55 -25.21 7.30
N LEU A 245 7.48 -24.70 6.50
CA LEU A 245 7.49 -24.91 5.07
C LEU A 245 7.59 -26.42 4.95
N ARG A 246 6.45 -27.07 4.78
CA ARG A 246 6.41 -28.49 4.45
C ARG A 246 7.10 -28.55 3.12
N ASP A 247 8.38 -28.92 3.13
CA ASP A 247 9.17 -29.20 1.94
C ASP A 247 8.36 -30.19 1.10
N SER A 248 7.62 -29.65 0.13
CA SER A 248 6.61 -30.38 -0.63
C SER A 248 7.27 -31.24 -1.72
N ALA A 249 8.58 -31.43 -1.63
CA ALA A 249 9.43 -32.06 -2.62
C ALA A 249 9.73 -33.54 -2.33
N HIS A 250 9.16 -34.13 -1.28
CA HIS A 250 9.24 -35.58 -1.08
C HIS A 250 7.89 -36.25 -1.39
N ASP A 251 7.89 -36.99 -2.50
CA ASP A 251 6.90 -37.92 -3.04
C ASP A 251 6.27 -38.87 -1.99
N SER A 252 5.42 -38.35 -1.10
CA SER A 252 4.50 -39.19 -0.33
C SER A 252 3.14 -39.23 -1.05
N PRO A 253 2.70 -40.40 -1.54
CA PRO A 253 1.47 -40.51 -2.30
C PRO A 253 0.26 -40.08 -1.47
N ALA A 254 -0.47 -39.13 -2.05
CA ALA A 254 -1.72 -38.51 -1.64
C ALA A 254 -2.63 -39.38 -0.75
N THR A 255 -2.57 -39.16 0.56
CA THR A 255 -3.74 -39.37 1.41
C THR A 255 -4.58 -38.10 1.34
N THR A 256 -5.51 -38.07 0.39
CA THR A 256 -6.49 -36.99 0.16
C THR A 256 -7.50 -36.94 1.31
N ILE A 257 -7.08 -36.44 2.47
CA ILE A 257 -8.00 -36.04 3.54
C ILE A 257 -8.11 -34.52 3.43
N THR A 258 -8.99 -34.05 2.55
CA THR A 258 -9.51 -32.68 2.60
C THR A 258 -10.42 -32.60 3.82
N THR A 259 -9.90 -32.11 4.93
CA THR A 259 -10.71 -31.88 6.13
C THR A 259 -11.59 -30.65 5.91
N ALA A 260 -12.81 -30.64 6.45
CA ALA A 260 -13.72 -29.48 6.36
C ALA A 260 -13.08 -28.14 6.78
N ASP A 261 -12.03 -28.19 7.62
CA ASP A 261 -11.25 -27.03 8.04
C ASP A 261 -10.46 -26.36 6.88
N ASP A 262 -10.12 -27.09 5.81
CA ASP A 262 -9.36 -26.55 4.67
C ASP A 262 -10.25 -25.68 3.77
N ASP A 263 -11.52 -26.06 3.61
CA ASP A 263 -12.51 -25.32 2.81
C ASP A 263 -12.81 -23.94 3.43
N ASP A 264 -12.95 -23.88 4.75
CA ASP A 264 -13.16 -22.64 5.49
C ASP A 264 -11.95 -21.69 5.35
N CYS A 265 -10.73 -22.22 5.47
CA CYS A 265 -9.50 -21.44 5.30
C CYS A 265 -9.39 -20.85 3.88
N PHE A 266 -9.68 -21.66 2.85
CA PHE A 266 -9.67 -21.20 1.47
C PHE A 266 -10.69 -20.08 1.23
N LEU A 267 -11.90 -20.21 1.80
CA LEU A 267 -12.93 -19.18 1.72
C LEU A 267 -12.50 -17.88 2.42
N GLU A 268 -11.87 -17.97 3.60
CA GLU A 268 -11.32 -16.80 4.30
C GLU A 268 -10.21 -16.12 3.48
N ILE A 269 -9.29 -16.88 2.88
CA ILE A 269 -8.23 -16.34 2.02
C ILE A 269 -8.82 -15.61 0.82
N LYS A 270 -9.76 -16.23 0.11
CA LYS A 270 -10.44 -15.62 -1.04
C LYS A 270 -11.19 -14.36 -0.63
N THR A 271 -11.89 -14.42 0.49
CA THR A 271 -12.63 -13.28 1.06
C THR A 271 -11.68 -12.14 1.38
N LEU A 272 -10.58 -12.39 2.09
CA LEU A 272 -9.61 -11.36 2.42
C LEU A 272 -8.94 -10.79 1.17
N THR A 273 -8.53 -11.64 0.21
CA THR A 273 -7.93 -11.22 -1.06
C THR A 273 -8.80 -10.18 -1.76
N ASN A 274 -10.12 -10.45 -1.88
CA ASN A 274 -11.06 -9.55 -2.53
C ASN A 274 -11.32 -8.25 -1.77
N ASN A 275 -11.00 -8.19 -0.47
CA ASN A 275 -11.26 -7.03 0.38
C ASN A 275 -10.00 -6.19 0.68
N LEU A 276 -8.80 -6.69 0.38
CA LEU A 276 -7.57 -5.91 0.50
C LEU A 276 -7.59 -4.77 -0.52
N GLN A 277 -7.39 -3.54 -0.03
CA GLN A 277 -7.19 -2.39 -0.91
C GLN A 277 -5.77 -2.46 -1.47
N ALA A 278 -5.63 -2.38 -2.78
CA ALA A 278 -4.33 -2.44 -3.44
C ALA A 278 -3.97 -1.11 -4.11
N LEU A 279 -2.73 -0.71 -3.96
CA LEU A 279 -2.08 0.33 -4.76
C LEU A 279 -0.86 -0.27 -5.43
N GLN A 280 -0.62 0.16 -6.68
CA GLN A 280 0.51 -0.28 -7.48
C GLN A 280 1.31 0.91 -7.98
N GLY A 281 2.62 0.72 -8.07
CA GLY A 281 3.54 1.67 -8.66
C GLY A 281 4.14 2.65 -7.65
N PRO A 282 5.39 3.11 -7.91
CA PRO A 282 6.13 3.93 -6.96
C PRO A 282 5.46 5.28 -6.69
N GLU A 283 4.87 5.91 -7.71
CA GLU A 283 4.24 7.22 -7.59
C GLU A 283 2.99 7.20 -6.70
N SER A 284 2.03 6.32 -7.02
CA SER A 284 0.77 6.17 -6.27
C SER A 284 1.01 5.84 -4.80
N ILE A 285 1.97 4.95 -4.52
CA ILE A 285 2.31 4.53 -3.16
C ILE A 285 3.06 5.65 -2.42
N ALA A 286 3.99 6.35 -3.08
CA ALA A 286 4.69 7.49 -2.49
C ALA A 286 3.72 8.62 -2.13
N ARG A 287 2.79 8.96 -3.01
CA ARG A 287 1.75 9.96 -2.76
C ARG A 287 0.87 9.54 -1.57
N TYR A 288 0.43 8.28 -1.55
CA TYR A 288 -0.33 7.73 -0.42
C TYR A 288 0.44 7.88 0.90
N LEU A 289 1.69 7.39 0.97
CA LEU A 289 2.48 7.44 2.21
C LEU A 289 2.85 8.87 2.64
N CYS A 290 3.12 9.77 1.69
CA CYS A 290 3.33 11.18 2.00
C CYS A 290 2.06 11.80 2.61
N ARG A 291 0.88 11.52 2.04
CA ARG A 291 -0.41 11.93 2.64
C ARG A 291 -0.64 11.30 4.02
N VAL A 292 -0.20 10.06 4.25
CA VAL A 292 -0.25 9.44 5.58
C VAL A 292 0.65 10.21 6.56
N ALA A 293 1.89 10.52 6.19
CA ALA A 293 2.85 11.20 7.05
C ALA A 293 2.45 12.63 7.40
N THR A 294 1.77 13.34 6.48
CA THR A 294 1.22 14.68 6.72
C THR A 294 -0.10 14.67 7.48
N GLY A 295 -0.77 13.51 7.59
CA GLY A 295 -2.11 13.39 8.20
C GLY A 295 -3.25 13.79 7.27
N LEU A 296 -2.99 13.89 5.96
CA LEU A 296 -3.99 14.19 4.91
C LEU A 296 -4.66 12.94 4.32
N GLN A 297 -4.12 11.75 4.59
CA GLN A 297 -4.75 10.52 4.13
C GLN A 297 -5.90 10.11 5.06
N ALA A 298 -7.06 9.81 4.47
CA ALA A 298 -8.23 9.30 5.21
C ALA A 298 -7.87 8.08 6.06
N GLN A 299 -8.33 8.08 7.31
CA GLN A 299 -8.10 6.96 8.23
C GLN A 299 -8.97 5.79 7.80
N GLY A 300 -8.36 4.61 7.63
CA GLY A 300 -9.10 3.40 7.30
C GLY A 300 -10.30 3.23 8.23
N ARG A 301 -10.09 3.29 9.56
CA ARG A 301 -11.12 3.09 10.60
C ARG A 301 -12.36 4.01 10.50
N ARG A 302 -12.31 5.12 9.76
CA ARG A 302 -13.42 6.09 9.64
C ARG A 302 -13.52 6.66 8.23
N PRO A 303 -13.90 5.83 7.26
CA PRO A 303 -14.15 6.27 5.90
C PRO A 303 -15.43 7.11 5.89
N GLY A 304 -15.37 8.29 5.28
CA GLY A 304 -16.48 9.26 5.33
C GLY A 304 -16.38 10.27 6.46
N ARG A 305 -15.37 10.19 7.33
CA ARG A 305 -14.98 11.34 8.14
C ARG A 305 -14.04 12.22 7.33
N ASP A 306 -14.38 13.50 7.20
CA ASP A 306 -13.51 14.48 6.56
C ASP A 306 -12.13 14.53 7.24
N VAL A 307 -11.10 14.56 6.41
CA VAL A 307 -9.72 14.61 6.86
C VAL A 307 -9.36 16.05 7.13
N VAL A 308 -9.29 16.40 8.42
CA VAL A 308 -8.91 17.75 8.84
C VAL A 308 -7.40 17.80 9.03
N PHE A 309 -6.72 18.65 8.26
CA PHE A 309 -5.28 18.86 8.39
C PHE A 309 -4.96 19.59 9.71
N ARG A 310 -4.17 18.94 10.58
CA ARG A 310 -3.82 19.46 11.90
C ARG A 310 -2.30 19.35 12.14
N PRO A 311 -1.48 20.21 11.52
CA PRO A 311 -0.01 20.08 11.53
C PRO A 311 0.60 20.11 12.95
N PHE A 312 -0.06 20.79 13.90
CA PHE A 312 0.37 20.93 15.30
C PHE A 312 -0.31 19.92 16.26
N SER A 313 -1.06 18.96 15.74
CA SER A 313 -1.67 17.89 16.52
C SER A 313 -0.60 16.90 16.99
N SER A 314 -0.47 16.73 18.31
CA SER A 314 0.40 15.71 18.89
C SER A 314 -0.02 14.30 18.45
N ARG A 315 -1.33 14.08 18.27
CA ARG A 315 -1.88 12.83 17.76
C ARG A 315 -1.39 12.55 16.34
N ASP A 316 -1.40 13.54 15.46
CA ASP A 316 -0.95 13.34 14.07
C ASP A 316 0.58 13.30 13.98
N ALA A 317 1.30 13.90 14.93
CA ALA A 317 2.75 13.71 15.07
C ALA A 317 3.10 12.24 15.40
N HIS A 318 2.21 11.51 16.08
CA HIS A 318 2.45 10.10 16.40
C HIS A 318 2.54 9.21 15.15
N VAL A 319 1.78 9.53 14.08
CA VAL A 319 1.87 8.79 12.81
C VAL A 319 3.27 8.87 12.21
N MET A 320 3.95 10.02 12.31
CA MET A 320 5.34 10.16 11.84
C MET A 320 6.30 9.31 12.67
N LEU A 321 6.10 9.23 13.99
CA LEU A 321 6.94 8.39 14.85
C LEU A 321 6.77 6.91 14.51
N GLN A 322 5.53 6.48 14.23
CA GLN A 322 5.23 5.10 13.81
C GLN A 322 5.86 4.79 12.45
N LEU A 323 5.73 5.69 11.47
CA LEU A 323 6.41 5.57 10.17
C LEU A 323 7.94 5.49 10.33
N LYS A 324 8.52 6.32 11.21
CA LYS A 324 9.96 6.29 11.50
C LYS A 324 10.40 4.92 12.01
N ARG A 325 9.66 4.33 12.96
CA ARG A 325 9.98 2.99 13.48
C ARG A 325 9.85 1.91 12.43
N THR A 326 8.84 1.99 11.57
CA THR A 326 8.73 1.08 10.43
C THR A 326 9.93 1.23 9.49
N ALA A 327 10.41 2.46 9.26
CA ALA A 327 11.62 2.71 8.48
C ALA A 327 12.90 2.17 9.17
N ASP A 328 12.98 2.23 10.49
CA ASP A 328 14.10 1.69 11.28
C ASP A 328 14.14 0.16 11.24
N VAL A 329 12.99 -0.52 11.10
CA VAL A 329 12.88 -1.98 10.93
C VAL A 329 13.12 -2.40 9.47
N ALA A 330 12.87 -1.51 8.50
CA ALA A 330 13.19 -1.77 7.11
C ALA A 330 14.72 -1.85 6.91
N SER A 331 15.17 -2.69 5.98
CA SER A 331 16.60 -2.82 5.68
C SER A 331 17.20 -1.46 5.29
N SER A 332 18.39 -1.16 5.80
CA SER A 332 19.06 0.15 5.66
C SER A 332 19.22 0.63 4.21
N ASN A 333 19.34 -0.33 3.28
CA ASN A 333 19.56 -0.11 1.85
C ASN A 333 18.37 -0.56 0.97
N SER A 334 17.15 -0.59 1.53
CA SER A 334 15.95 -0.99 0.78
C SER A 334 15.25 0.18 0.07
N ARG A 335 14.57 -0.13 -1.03
CA ARG A 335 13.71 0.80 -1.75
C ARG A 335 12.53 1.26 -0.88
N ILE A 336 11.97 0.35 -0.09
CA ILE A 336 10.90 0.67 0.86
C ILE A 336 11.39 1.62 1.95
N LYS A 337 12.62 1.47 2.48
CA LYS A 337 13.14 2.44 3.44
C LYS A 337 13.30 3.83 2.82
N SER A 338 13.81 3.92 1.59
CA SER A 338 13.88 5.19 0.86
C SER A 338 12.51 5.85 0.69
N LEU A 339 11.46 5.06 0.45
CA LEU A 339 10.08 5.51 0.34
C LEU A 339 9.58 6.09 1.67
N LEU A 340 9.77 5.35 2.76
CA LEU A 340 9.38 5.77 4.10
C LEU A 340 10.14 7.02 4.55
N ASP A 341 11.45 7.11 4.28
CA ASP A 341 12.27 8.29 4.54
C ASP A 341 11.76 9.51 3.77
N THR A 342 11.30 9.32 2.53
CA THR A 342 10.72 10.38 1.71
C THR A 342 9.38 10.86 2.27
N ALA A 343 8.50 9.93 2.66
CA ALA A 343 7.25 10.26 3.34
C ALA A 343 7.48 11.03 4.65
N LEU A 344 8.49 10.65 5.44
CA LEU A 344 8.88 11.37 6.66
C LEU A 344 9.41 12.78 6.36
N GLN A 345 10.16 12.96 5.28
CA GLN A 345 10.61 14.28 4.83
C GLN A 345 9.43 15.17 4.42
N ALA A 346 8.47 14.63 3.67
CA ALA A 346 7.24 15.33 3.31
C ALA A 346 6.43 15.71 4.57
N GLY A 347 6.27 14.79 5.52
CA GLY A 347 5.61 15.02 6.80
C GLY A 347 6.25 16.13 7.64
N LYS A 348 7.58 16.20 7.67
CA LYS A 348 8.33 17.28 8.34
C LYS A 348 8.16 18.61 7.61
N ALA A 349 8.28 18.61 6.28
CA ALA A 349 8.14 19.80 5.45
C ALA A 349 6.75 20.43 5.57
N ALA A 350 5.69 19.61 5.57
CA ALA A 350 4.31 20.06 5.72
C ALA A 350 4.02 20.73 7.09
N ARG A 351 4.88 20.53 8.09
CA ARG A 351 4.77 21.11 9.43
C ARG A 351 5.74 22.27 9.67
N ASP A 352 6.57 22.58 8.68
CA ASP A 352 7.54 23.67 8.76
C ASP A 352 6.91 24.97 8.24
N PRO A 353 6.73 26.00 9.09
CA PRO A 353 6.12 27.27 8.68
C PRO A 353 6.96 28.03 7.64
N ALA A 354 8.26 27.72 7.49
CA ALA A 354 9.08 28.30 6.44
C ALA A 354 8.74 27.72 5.06
N LYS A 355 8.32 26.45 5.00
CA LYS A 355 7.95 25.77 3.75
C LYS A 355 6.47 25.89 3.43
N VAL A 356 5.59 25.81 4.44
CA VAL A 356 4.14 25.92 4.28
C VAL A 356 3.61 27.07 5.15
N PRO A 357 3.74 28.33 4.73
CA PRO A 357 3.33 29.49 5.52
C PRO A 357 1.85 29.49 5.92
N ALA A 358 0.97 28.85 5.15
CA ALA A 358 -0.47 28.75 5.42
C ALA A 358 -0.79 27.97 6.71
N ILE A 359 0.16 27.25 7.31
CA ILE A 359 -0.05 26.62 8.62
C ILE A 359 0.04 27.63 9.78
N LEU A 360 0.65 28.81 9.60
CA LEU A 360 0.82 29.78 10.69
C LEU A 360 -0.50 30.20 11.36
N PRO A 361 -1.58 30.53 10.61
CA PRO A 361 -2.89 30.79 11.19
C PRO A 361 -3.46 29.61 11.99
N LEU A 362 -3.08 28.36 11.68
CA LEU A 362 -3.55 27.17 12.39
C LEU A 362 -2.91 27.01 13.77
N LYS A 363 -1.79 27.69 14.05
CA LYS A 363 -1.08 27.59 15.34
C LYS A 363 -1.95 28.03 16.52
N LYS A 364 -2.86 28.99 16.31
CA LYS A 364 -3.81 29.46 17.34
C LYS A 364 -4.90 28.43 17.71
N TYR A 365 -5.07 27.38 16.89
CA TYR A 365 -5.98 26.27 17.13
C TYR A 365 -5.24 24.99 17.58
N GLY A 366 -3.90 24.98 17.57
CA GLY A 366 -3.06 23.84 17.95
C GLY A 366 -2.89 23.69 19.47
N SER A 367 -2.72 22.45 19.92
CA SER A 367 -2.86 21.95 21.31
C SER A 367 -1.76 22.37 22.31
N GLY A 368 -1.20 23.57 22.19
CA GLY A 368 0.06 23.95 22.82
C GLY A 368 0.01 24.99 23.94
N GLY A 369 -1.07 25.08 24.72
CA GLY A 369 -1.10 25.94 25.90
C GLY A 369 -1.85 25.28 27.04
N SER A 370 -1.14 24.87 28.09
CA SER A 370 -1.68 24.32 29.35
C SER A 370 -2.62 25.27 30.13
N ASN A 371 -2.89 26.47 29.61
CA ASN A 371 -3.93 27.40 30.10
C ASN A 371 -5.13 27.59 29.14
N SER A 372 -5.24 26.77 28.09
CA SER A 372 -6.24 26.98 27.05
C SER A 372 -7.58 26.32 27.40
N ARG A 373 -8.31 26.87 28.38
CA ARG A 373 -9.79 26.80 28.39
C ARG A 373 -10.42 27.49 27.15
N TYR A 374 -9.60 28.03 26.26
CA TYR A 374 -9.96 28.85 25.10
C TYR A 374 -9.28 28.39 23.80
N SER A 375 -9.10 27.08 23.58
CA SER A 375 -8.81 26.62 22.22
C SER A 375 -10.05 27.01 21.43
N LEU A 376 -9.92 27.86 20.41
CA LEU A 376 -11.00 28.56 19.71
C LEU A 376 -11.98 27.64 18.94
N GLY A 377 -12.14 26.39 19.37
CA GLY A 377 -12.85 25.34 18.67
C GLY A 377 -12.00 24.68 17.59
N ASP A 378 -12.66 23.90 16.76
CA ASP A 378 -12.07 23.42 15.52
C ASP A 378 -11.70 24.62 14.62
N ALA A 379 -10.56 24.53 13.93
CA ALA A 379 -10.17 25.56 12.97
C ALA A 379 -11.22 25.66 11.85
N PRO A 380 -11.49 26.87 11.32
CA PRO A 380 -12.34 27.06 10.14
C PRO A 380 -11.90 26.15 9.00
N SER A 381 -12.86 25.47 8.35
CA SER A 381 -12.58 24.51 7.27
C SER A 381 -11.74 25.13 6.16
N GLU A 382 -12.07 26.35 5.75
CA GLU A 382 -11.35 27.13 4.74
C GLU A 382 -9.85 27.28 5.05
N LEU A 383 -9.50 27.53 6.31
CA LEU A 383 -8.10 27.64 6.73
C LEU A 383 -7.39 26.29 6.69
N THR A 384 -8.07 25.23 7.12
CA THR A 384 -7.50 23.88 7.09
C THR A 384 -7.33 23.35 5.66
N GLU A 385 -8.28 23.64 4.77
CA GLU A 385 -8.25 23.28 3.35
C GLU A 385 -7.15 24.06 2.62
N ALA A 386 -7.04 25.37 2.85
CA ALA A 386 -5.98 26.18 2.26
C ALA A 386 -4.58 25.68 2.70
N ALA A 387 -4.41 25.36 3.98
CA ALA A 387 -3.16 24.82 4.50
C ALA A 387 -2.88 23.40 3.97
N ALA A 388 -3.90 22.55 3.86
CA ALA A 388 -3.78 21.20 3.31
C ALA A 388 -3.33 21.24 1.84
N LYS A 389 -3.99 22.08 1.03
CA LYS A 389 -3.64 22.29 -0.38
C LYS A 389 -2.20 22.77 -0.54
N GLN A 390 -1.79 23.76 0.25
CA GLN A 390 -0.41 24.26 0.18
C GLN A 390 0.61 23.19 0.65
N ALA A 391 0.27 22.37 1.65
CA ALA A 391 1.12 21.26 2.08
C ALA A 391 1.26 20.19 0.98
N GLU A 392 0.19 19.93 0.23
CA GLU A 392 0.22 19.02 -0.92
C GLU A 392 1.15 19.53 -2.02
N GLU A 393 0.96 20.78 -2.44
CA GLU A 393 1.73 21.42 -3.52
C GLU A 393 3.21 21.63 -3.16
N LEU A 394 3.52 22.08 -1.94
CA LEU A 394 4.89 22.49 -1.56
C LEU A 394 5.70 21.41 -0.84
N SER A 395 5.05 20.36 -0.33
CA SER A 395 5.73 19.31 0.45
C SER A 395 5.52 17.91 -0.09
N ILE A 396 4.30 17.53 -0.49
CA ILE A 396 3.99 16.16 -0.93
C ILE A 396 4.46 15.93 -2.36
N GLU A 397 3.92 16.64 -3.35
CA GLU A 397 4.22 16.38 -4.76
C GLU A 397 5.73 16.48 -5.08
N PRO A 398 6.48 17.50 -4.61
CA PRO A 398 7.94 17.54 -4.82
C PRO A 398 8.69 16.35 -4.20
N SER A 399 8.17 15.78 -3.12
CA SER A 399 8.75 14.60 -2.47
C SER A 399 8.41 13.32 -3.24
N VAL A 400 7.20 13.24 -3.81
CA VAL A 400 6.77 12.14 -4.70
C VAL A 400 7.66 12.10 -5.94
N ASP A 401 7.80 13.22 -6.64
CA ASP A 401 8.62 13.34 -7.86
C ASP A 401 10.07 12.89 -7.57
N LYS A 402 10.66 13.43 -6.51
CA LYS A 402 12.01 13.07 -6.06
C LYS A 402 12.14 11.57 -5.77
N TYR A 403 11.11 10.94 -5.21
CA TYR A 403 11.13 9.51 -4.96
C TYR A 403 11.02 8.70 -6.24
N VAL A 404 10.16 9.09 -7.19
CA VAL A 404 10.01 8.42 -8.48
C VAL A 404 11.32 8.47 -9.26
N ASP A 405 11.99 9.62 -9.28
CA ASP A 405 13.33 9.75 -9.88
C ASP A 405 14.34 8.83 -9.19
N LYS A 406 14.33 8.81 -7.85
CA LYS A 406 15.22 7.93 -7.07
C LYS A 406 14.92 6.45 -7.31
N TRP A 407 13.66 6.07 -7.49
CA TRP A 407 13.25 4.71 -7.82
C TRP A 407 13.84 4.28 -9.16
N ALA A 408 13.70 5.13 -10.20
CA ALA A 408 14.28 4.87 -11.51
C ALA A 408 15.81 4.72 -11.45
N VAL A 409 16.49 5.55 -10.66
CA VAL A 409 17.95 5.43 -10.43
C VAL A 409 18.31 4.11 -9.74
N LEU A 410 17.53 3.66 -8.76
CA LEU A 410 17.75 2.38 -8.08
C LEU A 410 17.56 1.18 -9.03
N GLU A 411 16.56 1.23 -9.91
CA GLU A 411 16.39 0.21 -10.96
C GLU A 411 17.58 0.14 -11.91
N VAL A 412 18.02 1.29 -12.42
CA VAL A 412 19.20 1.38 -13.29
C VAL A 412 20.46 0.88 -12.57
N SER A 413 20.65 1.24 -11.31
CA SER A 413 21.80 0.81 -10.51
C SER A 413 21.84 -0.71 -10.35
N GLU A 414 20.70 -1.35 -10.10
CA GLU A 414 20.65 -2.82 -9.98
C GLU A 414 20.87 -3.51 -11.33
N GLN A 415 20.37 -2.94 -12.43
CA GLN A 415 20.68 -3.46 -13.77
C GLN A 415 22.18 -3.39 -14.06
N ILE A 416 22.84 -2.28 -13.71
CA ILE A 416 24.30 -2.14 -13.84
C ILE A 416 25.03 -3.17 -12.98
N GLN A 417 24.57 -3.39 -11.74
CA GLN A 417 25.17 -4.40 -10.85
C GLN A 417 25.01 -5.82 -11.39
N ALA A 418 23.79 -6.19 -11.82
CA ALA A 418 23.52 -7.48 -12.43
C ALA A 418 24.37 -7.71 -13.69
N PHE A 419 24.47 -6.69 -14.55
CA PHE A 419 25.34 -6.71 -15.72
C PHE A 419 26.81 -6.93 -15.34
N ARG A 420 27.33 -6.19 -14.35
CA ARG A 420 28.70 -6.36 -13.87
C ARG A 420 28.95 -7.74 -13.28
N SER A 421 28.02 -8.28 -12.49
CA SER A 421 28.14 -9.63 -11.94
C SER A 421 28.14 -10.69 -13.02
N ALA A 422 27.32 -10.56 -14.07
CA ALA A 422 27.33 -11.48 -15.20
C ALA A 422 28.67 -11.46 -15.95
N VAL A 423 29.21 -10.27 -16.21
CA VAL A 423 30.53 -10.12 -16.85
C VAL A 423 31.66 -10.64 -15.96
N GLN A 424 31.60 -10.41 -14.64
CA GLN A 424 32.58 -10.96 -13.69
C GLN A 424 32.60 -12.49 -13.76
N LEU A 425 31.43 -13.14 -13.71
CA LEU A 425 31.33 -14.60 -13.74
C LEU A 425 31.94 -15.16 -15.03
N ALA A 426 31.65 -14.56 -16.17
CA ALA A 426 32.23 -14.97 -17.45
C ALA A 426 33.74 -14.71 -17.53
N THR A 427 34.22 -13.60 -16.97
CA THR A 427 35.66 -13.27 -16.95
C THR A 427 36.43 -14.26 -16.07
N ASP A 428 35.87 -14.62 -14.91
CA ASP A 428 36.43 -15.63 -14.01
C ASP A 428 36.44 -17.01 -14.66
N GLU A 429 35.35 -17.38 -15.36
CA GLU A 429 35.23 -18.66 -16.05
C GLU A 429 36.20 -18.81 -17.25
N TYR A 430 36.28 -17.80 -18.12
CA TYR A 430 37.07 -17.91 -19.37
C TYR A 430 38.53 -17.52 -19.22
N LEU A 431 38.85 -16.56 -18.36
CA LEU A 431 40.19 -16.00 -18.25
C LEU A 431 40.84 -16.27 -16.89
N GLY A 432 40.07 -16.63 -15.85
CA GLY A 432 40.59 -16.80 -14.48
C GLY A 432 41.11 -15.49 -13.88
N VAL A 433 40.59 -14.35 -14.35
CA VAL A 433 41.04 -13.01 -13.98
C VAL A 433 39.96 -12.30 -13.17
N ASP A 434 40.33 -11.71 -12.04
CA ASP A 434 39.43 -10.84 -11.29
C ASP A 434 39.23 -9.48 -11.99
N LEU A 435 38.00 -9.15 -12.37
CA LEU A 435 37.63 -7.95 -13.14
C LEU A 435 37.99 -6.65 -12.41
N GLU A 436 37.93 -6.63 -11.07
CA GLU A 436 38.10 -5.42 -10.26
C GLU A 436 39.58 -5.18 -9.91
N THR A 437 40.34 -6.21 -9.55
CA THR A 437 41.73 -6.02 -9.07
C THR A 437 42.79 -6.22 -10.14
N SER A 438 42.55 -7.04 -11.17
CA SER A 438 43.60 -7.37 -12.13
C SER A 438 43.87 -6.24 -13.13
N PRO A 439 45.14 -5.94 -13.46
CA PRO A 439 45.48 -5.04 -14.56
C PRO A 439 45.07 -5.61 -15.93
N GLU A 440 45.05 -6.93 -16.07
CA GLU A 440 44.68 -7.64 -17.31
C GLU A 440 43.19 -7.47 -17.65
N ALA A 441 42.34 -7.20 -16.66
CA ALA A 441 40.93 -6.88 -16.84
C ALA A 441 40.66 -5.46 -17.38
N LYS A 442 41.69 -4.63 -17.57
CA LYS A 442 41.52 -3.23 -18.05
C LYS A 442 40.79 -3.13 -19.41
N PRO A 443 41.09 -3.96 -20.44
CA PRO A 443 40.36 -3.94 -21.70
C PRO A 443 38.88 -4.29 -21.52
N ILE A 444 38.57 -5.26 -20.65
CA ILE A 444 37.20 -5.69 -20.35
C ILE A 444 36.40 -4.56 -19.69
N ARG A 445 37.00 -3.87 -18.71
CA ARG A 445 36.37 -2.69 -18.10
C ARG A 445 36.11 -1.56 -19.10
N ALA A 446 37.02 -1.35 -20.05
CA ALA A 446 36.82 -0.36 -21.12
C ALA A 446 35.68 -0.77 -22.06
N MET A 447 35.60 -2.05 -22.40
CA MET A 447 34.52 -2.65 -23.21
C MET A 447 33.15 -2.57 -22.52
N MET A 448 33.07 -2.75 -21.20
CA MET A 448 31.81 -2.63 -20.45
C MET A 448 31.25 -1.20 -20.39
N HIS A 449 32.10 -0.17 -20.51
CA HIS A 449 31.70 1.21 -20.26
C HIS A 449 30.55 1.71 -21.17
N PRO A 450 30.61 1.54 -22.51
CA PRO A 450 29.48 1.85 -23.41
C PRO A 450 28.16 1.17 -22.99
N HIS A 451 28.21 -0.10 -22.58
CA HIS A 451 27.00 -0.83 -22.17
C HIS A 451 26.44 -0.31 -20.85
N VAL A 452 27.29 0.10 -19.90
CA VAL A 452 26.85 0.79 -18.68
C VAL A 452 26.16 2.12 -19.02
N MET A 453 26.66 2.86 -20.00
CA MET A 453 26.00 4.09 -20.47
C MET A 453 24.67 3.81 -21.18
N ASN A 454 24.60 2.73 -21.95
CA ASN A 454 23.35 2.26 -22.55
C ASN A 454 22.29 1.95 -21.48
N ILE A 455 22.65 1.19 -20.43
CA ILE A 455 21.74 0.89 -19.31
C ILE A 455 21.23 2.19 -18.66
N ARG A 456 22.11 3.16 -18.42
CA ARG A 456 21.71 4.49 -17.89
C ARG A 456 20.75 5.25 -18.78
N SER A 457 20.83 5.04 -20.10
CA SER A 457 19.91 5.62 -21.08
C SER A 457 18.62 4.81 -21.27
N GLY A 458 18.40 3.75 -20.48
CA GLY A 458 17.26 2.86 -20.60
C GLY A 458 17.36 1.84 -21.75
N ARG A 459 18.55 1.67 -22.34
CA ARG A 459 18.80 0.68 -23.39
C ARG A 459 19.39 -0.58 -22.74
N PRO A 460 18.78 -1.77 -22.93
CA PRO A 460 19.32 -3.00 -22.37
C PRO A 460 20.70 -3.30 -23.01
N PRO A 461 21.64 -3.90 -22.25
CA PRO A 461 22.91 -4.35 -22.80
C PRO A 461 22.71 -5.64 -23.61
N ASP A 462 23.39 -5.78 -24.74
CA ASP A 462 23.52 -7.06 -25.43
C ASP A 462 24.57 -7.91 -24.70
N LEU A 463 24.12 -8.71 -23.73
CA LEU A 463 25.03 -9.54 -22.95
C LEU A 463 25.70 -10.61 -23.82
N ASP A 464 25.00 -11.15 -24.81
CA ASP A 464 25.53 -12.24 -25.66
C ASP A 464 26.64 -11.74 -26.57
N GLU A 465 26.57 -10.50 -27.06
CA GLU A 465 27.68 -9.84 -27.75
C GLU A 465 28.90 -9.70 -26.84
N ILE A 466 28.72 -9.19 -25.62
CA ILE A 466 29.83 -8.94 -24.68
C ILE A 466 30.48 -10.25 -24.24
N LEU A 467 29.68 -11.29 -23.98
CA LEU A 467 30.20 -12.61 -23.59
C LEU A 467 31.01 -13.25 -24.73
N ARG A 468 30.56 -13.09 -25.99
CA ARG A 468 31.33 -13.53 -27.16
C ARG A 468 32.65 -12.76 -27.30
N GLU A 469 32.64 -11.46 -27.05
CA GLU A 469 33.86 -10.65 -27.09
C GLU A 469 34.85 -11.03 -25.98
N ILE A 470 34.37 -11.31 -24.76
CA ILE A 470 35.20 -11.81 -23.65
C ILE A 470 35.80 -13.16 -23.99
N GLN A 471 35.00 -14.09 -24.53
CA GLN A 471 35.46 -15.41 -24.95
C GLN A 471 36.54 -15.34 -26.04
N ALA A 472 36.45 -14.35 -26.93
CA ALA A 472 37.44 -14.13 -27.99
C ALA A 472 38.80 -13.57 -27.50
N LEU A 473 38.90 -13.16 -26.23
CA LEU A 473 40.16 -12.73 -25.61
C LEU A 473 41.00 -13.89 -25.05
N GLN A 474 40.42 -15.10 -24.99
CA GLN A 474 41.13 -16.34 -24.65
C GLN A 474 42.08 -16.76 -25.78
#